data_AF-A0A7C9U0B5-F1
#
_entry.id   AF-A0A7C9U0B5-F1
#
_cell.length_a   1.000
_cell.length_b   1.000
_cell.length_c   1.000
_cell.angle_alpha   90.00
_cell.angle_beta   90.00
_cell.angle_gamma   90.00
#
_symmetry.space_group_name_H-M   'P 1'
#
loop_
_entity.id
_entity.type
_entity.pdbx_description
1 polymer ?
#
loop_
_entity_poly.entity_id
_entity_poly.type
_entity_poly.pdbx_seq_one_letter_code
_entity_poly.pdbx_strand_id
1 'polypeptide(L)'
;MPNAQCPIPKISVHLWEEKIVDKLNRDDRSKQRKQKNVKAIAELLRTVLQTQDIAVKVGSKDSAIYVVLESASIPPRKKWVSYLKYTLPRLRLESSLQTVKVYGRQLGRKRAAWVEAFELARPKASDIQRSKVKQTVNFLFCLVGCSSFLIGASWNWIGDREWHSNAAIFSSNPETMSLEPETTKTKANNETPSASETNEAKNQSNNQAKGRFNLLFESLSPDSKIEPILLQPFPSANLVAIFENISDTIEASLPPASIAIKAVGDIVPGTNFPSNKLPAKPDLLFESVEPYLQGADLLFGNLECPLTLHPYSAKDISRPLVFAFRAPPSYAQVFKKIGFDVMNIANNHSSDFGSVGLKDTIAHLEKAGLKTIGQKNEIIYLTVKNVPVAWIGFSTYHYHNSVHDLENAQRLIAEAKQKAEIVVVSMQAGAEGVAAKHVRNRTEMFYGENRGNVVRFARFAIDAGADLILGHGPHITRALELYKGKLIAYSLGNFIGYRSLSTAGQLSYSLILEVELDLEGNFVSGQIIPVRLDRKGIPRIDTQYGSVDFIGNLTKSDFPQTPLIIDSQGEIAIKPQG
;
A
#
# COMPACT_ATOMS: atom_id res chain seq x y z
N MET A 1 -50.92 -19.30 -42.79
CA MET A 1 -50.20 -19.12 -41.50
C MET A 1 -50.97 -19.92 -40.45
N PRO A 2 -50.35 -20.72 -39.57
CA PRO A 2 -49.18 -20.43 -38.72
C PRO A 2 -48.13 -21.56 -38.80
N ASN A 3 -47.00 -21.65 -38.09
CA ASN A 3 -46.24 -20.75 -37.24
C ASN A 3 -44.81 -21.30 -37.23
N ALA A 4 -43.83 -20.40 -37.29
CA ALA A 4 -42.44 -20.70 -36.99
C ALA A 4 -42.27 -20.98 -35.49
N GLN A 5 -41.42 -21.96 -35.15
CA GLN A 5 -40.71 -21.94 -33.88
C GLN A 5 -39.29 -22.49 -34.05
N CYS A 6 -38.36 -21.67 -33.59
CA CYS A 6 -36.91 -21.74 -33.68
C CYS A 6 -36.33 -22.89 -32.82
N PRO A 7 -35.36 -23.69 -33.30
CA PRO A 7 -34.67 -24.65 -32.44
C PRO A 7 -33.53 -23.99 -31.66
N ILE A 8 -33.63 -24.05 -30.34
CA ILE A 8 -32.53 -23.77 -29.40
C ILE A 8 -31.53 -24.94 -29.49
N PRO A 9 -30.22 -24.72 -29.72
CA PRO A 9 -29.25 -25.81 -29.72
C PRO A 9 -29.00 -26.30 -28.29
N LYS A 10 -29.29 -27.60 -28.07
CA LYS A 10 -28.85 -28.37 -26.91
C LYS A 10 -27.31 -28.41 -26.89
N ILE A 11 -26.70 -27.76 -25.91
CA ILE A 11 -25.28 -27.95 -25.61
C ILE A 11 -25.11 -29.29 -24.91
N SER A 12 -24.57 -30.26 -25.64
CA SER A 12 -24.12 -31.55 -25.14
C SER A 12 -22.81 -31.37 -24.36
N VAL A 13 -22.84 -31.67 -23.06
CA VAL A 13 -21.62 -31.79 -22.24
C VAL A 13 -21.06 -33.18 -22.48
N HIS A 14 -20.03 -33.30 -23.32
CA HIS A 14 -19.22 -34.51 -23.41
C HIS A 14 -18.35 -34.63 -22.15
N LEU A 15 -18.69 -35.63 -21.35
CA LEU A 15 -17.87 -36.19 -20.28
C LEU A 15 -16.59 -36.78 -20.88
N TRP A 16 -15.43 -36.33 -20.38
CA TRP A 16 -14.20 -37.09 -20.42
C TRP A 16 -13.94 -37.61 -19.01
N GLU A 17 -13.38 -38.82 -18.94
CA GLU A 17 -12.78 -39.51 -17.79
C GLU A 17 -13.62 -40.62 -17.12
N GLU A 18 -13.51 -41.83 -17.69
CA GLU A 18 -13.43 -43.06 -16.88
C GLU A 18 -12.13 -43.81 -17.22
N LYS A 19 -11.25 -43.91 -16.24
CA LYS A 19 -10.47 -45.12 -15.86
C LYS A 19 -9.54 -44.73 -14.72
N ILE A 20 -9.86 -45.21 -13.52
CA ILE A 20 -8.97 -45.82 -12.51
C ILE A 20 -9.84 -45.98 -11.25
N VAL A 21 -10.42 -47.16 -11.08
CA VAL A 21 -10.91 -47.68 -9.81
C VAL A 21 -10.03 -48.89 -9.49
N ASP A 22 -9.10 -48.71 -8.55
CA ASP A 22 -8.81 -49.64 -7.43
C ASP A 22 -7.40 -49.45 -6.84
N LYS A 23 -7.36 -48.76 -5.69
CA LYS A 23 -6.51 -49.10 -4.52
C LYS A 23 -6.91 -48.21 -3.34
N LEU A 24 -7.88 -48.68 -2.57
CA LEU A 24 -8.20 -48.25 -1.19
C LEU A 24 -7.36 -49.14 -0.25
N ASN A 25 -6.59 -48.65 0.73
CA ASN A 25 -7.12 -48.30 2.05
C ASN A 25 -6.08 -47.64 3.00
N ARG A 26 -5.47 -46.53 2.59
CA ARG A 26 -4.88 -45.51 3.51
C ARG A 26 -5.15 -44.06 3.08
N ASP A 27 -6.01 -43.85 2.09
CA ASP A 27 -5.96 -42.66 1.24
C ASP A 27 -7.28 -41.88 1.14
N ASP A 28 -8.35 -42.36 1.79
CA ASP A 28 -9.70 -41.82 1.58
C ASP A 28 -9.89 -40.43 2.23
N ARG A 29 -9.39 -40.23 3.47
CA ARG A 29 -9.46 -38.91 4.14
C ARG A 29 -8.60 -37.85 3.44
N SER A 30 -7.43 -38.23 2.91
CA SER A 30 -6.55 -37.31 2.17
C SER A 30 -7.19 -36.90 0.85
N LYS A 31 -7.72 -37.87 0.08
CA LYS A 31 -8.46 -37.62 -1.16
C LYS A 31 -9.71 -36.77 -0.92
N GLN A 32 -10.52 -37.10 0.08
CA GLN A 32 -11.70 -36.31 0.46
C GLN A 32 -11.32 -34.89 0.89
N ARG A 33 -10.21 -34.71 1.62
CA ARG A 33 -9.73 -33.39 2.05
C ARG A 33 -9.18 -32.57 0.89
N LYS A 34 -8.44 -33.18 -0.04
CA LYS A 34 -8.03 -32.55 -1.30
C LYS A 34 -9.23 -32.11 -2.12
N GLN A 35 -10.24 -32.98 -2.26
CA GLN A 35 -11.47 -32.67 -2.97
C GLN A 35 -12.25 -31.53 -2.29
N LYS A 36 -12.30 -31.52 -0.95
CA LYS A 36 -12.90 -30.43 -0.18
C LYS A 36 -12.15 -29.10 -0.38
N ASN A 37 -10.81 -29.14 -0.43
CA ASN A 37 -9.99 -27.96 -0.72
C ASN A 37 -10.22 -27.44 -2.15
N VAL A 38 -10.24 -28.32 -3.15
CA VAL A 38 -10.52 -27.95 -4.55
C VAL A 38 -11.89 -27.30 -4.66
N LYS A 39 -12.91 -27.88 -4.04
CA LYS A 39 -14.27 -27.31 -4.03
C LYS A 39 -14.31 -25.95 -3.33
N ALA A 40 -13.63 -25.81 -2.19
CA ALA A 40 -13.56 -24.53 -1.47
C ALA A 40 -12.82 -23.45 -2.26
N ILE A 41 -11.70 -23.78 -2.91
CA ILE A 41 -10.96 -22.85 -3.77
C ILE A 41 -11.80 -22.48 -4.99
N ALA A 42 -12.46 -23.45 -5.63
CA ALA A 42 -13.33 -23.20 -6.77
C ALA A 42 -14.48 -22.25 -6.41
N GLU A 43 -15.11 -22.46 -5.26
CA GLU A 43 -16.21 -21.62 -4.81
C GLU A 43 -15.73 -20.21 -4.48
N LEU A 44 -14.66 -20.09 -3.69
CA LEU A 44 -14.02 -18.83 -3.36
C LEU A 44 -13.67 -18.01 -4.61
N LEU A 45 -13.01 -18.65 -5.57
CA LEU A 45 -12.62 -18.01 -6.81
C LEU A 45 -13.83 -17.64 -7.65
N ARG A 46 -14.86 -18.50 -7.71
CA ARG A 46 -16.08 -18.20 -8.46
C ARG A 46 -16.78 -16.98 -7.90
N THR A 47 -16.91 -16.86 -6.57
CA THR A 47 -17.52 -15.68 -5.93
C THR A 47 -16.79 -14.39 -6.30
N VAL A 48 -15.46 -14.39 -6.20
CA VAL A 48 -14.63 -13.20 -6.49
C VAL A 48 -14.57 -12.88 -7.99
N LEU A 49 -14.64 -13.90 -8.86
CA LEU A 49 -14.41 -13.76 -10.30
C LEU A 49 -15.69 -13.62 -11.13
N GLN A 50 -16.84 -13.99 -10.58
CA GLN A 50 -18.14 -13.82 -11.25
C GLN A 50 -18.48 -12.36 -11.50
N THR A 51 -18.04 -11.43 -10.65
CA THR A 51 -18.23 -9.98 -10.85
C THR A 51 -17.36 -9.40 -11.98
N GLN A 52 -16.49 -10.21 -12.58
CA GLN A 52 -15.48 -9.80 -13.57
C GLN A 52 -15.59 -10.57 -14.90
N ASP A 53 -16.70 -11.29 -15.15
CA ASP A 53 -16.92 -12.13 -16.34
C ASP A 53 -15.82 -13.18 -16.59
N ILE A 54 -15.18 -13.69 -15.53
CA ILE A 54 -14.16 -14.73 -15.61
C ILE A 54 -14.71 -16.04 -15.07
N ALA A 55 -14.81 -17.04 -15.94
CA ALA A 55 -15.12 -18.41 -15.58
C ALA A 55 -13.90 -19.11 -14.97
N VAL A 56 -14.13 -19.87 -13.89
CA VAL A 56 -13.06 -20.54 -13.14
C VAL A 56 -13.28 -22.04 -13.09
N LYS A 57 -12.22 -22.80 -13.33
CA LYS A 57 -12.17 -24.25 -13.07
C LYS A 57 -10.98 -24.55 -12.18
N VAL A 58 -11.19 -25.34 -11.14
CA VAL A 58 -10.13 -25.75 -10.22
C VAL A 58 -10.09 -27.27 -10.14
N GLY A 59 -8.88 -27.81 -10.19
CA GLY A 59 -8.61 -29.22 -9.97
C GLY A 59 -7.38 -29.39 -9.09
N SER A 60 -7.13 -30.63 -8.69
CA SER A 60 -5.85 -30.99 -8.08
C SER A 60 -5.37 -32.31 -8.66
N LYS A 61 -4.07 -32.42 -8.89
CA LYS A 61 -3.41 -33.68 -9.26
C LYS A 61 -2.07 -33.72 -8.55
N ASP A 62 -1.75 -34.86 -7.96
CA ASP A 62 -0.53 -35.08 -7.19
C ASP A 62 -0.39 -34.07 -6.03
N SER A 63 0.68 -33.26 -6.04
CA SER A 63 0.96 -32.17 -5.09
C SER A 63 0.60 -30.78 -5.65
N ALA A 64 -0.12 -30.70 -6.76
CA ALA A 64 -0.43 -29.45 -7.46
C ALA A 64 -1.92 -29.12 -7.49
N ILE A 65 -2.24 -27.84 -7.29
CA ILE A 65 -3.55 -27.24 -7.59
C ILE A 65 -3.49 -26.67 -9.00
N TYR A 66 -4.52 -26.92 -9.80
CA TYR A 66 -4.67 -26.40 -11.15
C TYR A 66 -5.83 -25.41 -11.16
N VAL A 67 -5.58 -24.18 -11.61
CA VAL A 67 -6.59 -23.14 -11.75
C VAL A 67 -6.66 -22.71 -13.21
N VAL A 68 -7.83 -22.77 -13.83
CA VAL A 68 -8.07 -22.29 -15.18
C VAL A 68 -8.99 -21.09 -15.10
N LEU A 69 -8.53 -19.97 -15.65
CA LEU A 69 -9.24 -18.70 -15.77
C LEU A 69 -9.59 -18.50 -17.24
N GLU A 70 -10.87 -18.28 -17.51
CA GLU A 70 -11.41 -18.19 -18.87
C GLU A 70 -12.39 -17.03 -18.98
N SER A 71 -12.15 -16.08 -19.89
CA SER A 71 -13.01 -14.91 -20.11
C SER A 71 -13.04 -14.50 -21.60
N ALA A 72 -13.93 -13.58 -21.96
CA ALA A 72 -14.06 -13.08 -23.34
C ALA A 72 -12.76 -12.46 -23.89
N SER A 73 -11.98 -11.80 -23.03
CA SER A 73 -10.59 -11.38 -23.26
C SER A 73 -9.62 -12.28 -22.48
N ILE A 74 -8.32 -12.25 -22.79
CA ILE A 74 -7.31 -13.03 -22.04
C ILE A 74 -7.24 -12.48 -20.60
N PRO A 75 -7.46 -13.29 -19.56
CA PRO A 75 -7.38 -12.82 -18.18
C PRO A 75 -5.99 -12.23 -17.89
N PRO A 76 -5.87 -11.09 -17.18
CA PRO A 76 -4.57 -10.50 -16.89
C PRO A 76 -3.72 -11.43 -16.02
N ARG A 77 -2.59 -11.93 -16.57
CA ARG A 77 -1.72 -12.92 -15.92
C ARG A 77 -1.29 -12.51 -14.52
N LYS A 78 -0.68 -11.33 -14.40
CA LYS A 78 -0.05 -10.89 -13.16
C LYS A 78 -1.07 -10.65 -12.06
N LYS A 79 -2.16 -9.91 -12.33
CA LYS A 79 -3.29 -9.71 -11.41
C LYS A 79 -3.74 -11.01 -10.75
N TRP A 80 -4.06 -12.02 -11.55
CA TRP A 80 -4.64 -13.26 -11.04
C TRP A 80 -3.63 -14.20 -10.40
N VAL A 81 -2.38 -14.20 -10.86
CA VAL A 81 -1.35 -14.99 -10.19
C VAL A 81 -0.98 -14.36 -8.84
N SER A 82 -0.85 -13.03 -8.76
CA SER A 82 -0.62 -12.31 -7.50
C SER A 82 -1.76 -12.55 -6.50
N TYR A 83 -3.01 -12.50 -6.97
CA TYR A 83 -4.18 -12.90 -6.18
C TYR A 83 -4.03 -14.30 -5.60
N LEU A 84 -3.71 -15.31 -6.42
CA LEU A 84 -3.63 -16.70 -5.97
C LEU A 84 -2.44 -16.94 -5.04
N LYS A 85 -1.31 -16.27 -5.28
CA LYS A 85 -0.14 -16.25 -4.39
C LYS A 85 -0.47 -15.68 -3.02
N TYR A 86 -1.35 -14.68 -2.96
CA TYR A 86 -1.82 -14.12 -1.71
C TYR A 86 -2.86 -15.02 -1.01
N THR A 87 -3.88 -15.46 -1.73
CA THR A 87 -5.06 -16.09 -1.13
C THR A 87 -4.83 -17.53 -0.71
N LEU A 88 -4.15 -18.34 -1.54
CA LEU A 88 -4.03 -19.79 -1.29
C LEU A 88 -3.22 -20.16 -0.04
N PRO A 89 -2.09 -19.50 0.30
CA PRO A 89 -1.36 -19.72 1.56
C PRO A 89 -2.18 -19.53 2.83
N ARG A 90 -3.24 -18.72 2.78
CA ARG A 90 -4.09 -18.38 3.92
C ARG A 90 -5.24 -19.36 4.13
N LEU A 91 -5.48 -20.24 3.15
CA LEU A 91 -6.43 -21.33 3.27
C LEU A 91 -5.80 -22.50 4.04
N ARG A 92 -6.59 -23.20 4.86
CA ARG A 92 -6.16 -24.42 5.57
C ARG A 92 -6.10 -25.63 4.60
N LEU A 93 -5.22 -25.53 3.62
CA LEU A 93 -5.03 -26.55 2.59
C LEU A 93 -4.32 -27.80 3.16
N GLU A 94 -4.49 -28.91 2.46
CA GLU A 94 -3.92 -30.20 2.82
C GLU A 94 -2.41 -30.18 2.55
N SER A 95 -1.65 -30.73 3.49
CA SER A 95 -0.19 -30.56 3.57
C SER A 95 0.60 -31.25 2.45
N SER A 96 -0.02 -32.10 1.64
CA SER A 96 0.64 -32.65 0.44
C SER A 96 0.50 -31.75 -0.79
N LEU A 97 -0.33 -30.70 -0.76
CA LEU A 97 -0.37 -29.68 -1.80
C LEU A 97 0.78 -28.68 -1.61
N GLN A 98 1.61 -28.55 -2.64
CA GLN A 98 2.87 -27.79 -2.62
C GLN A 98 2.94 -26.75 -3.74
N THR A 99 2.28 -26.97 -4.86
CA THR A 99 2.39 -26.09 -6.03
C THR A 99 1.04 -25.69 -6.57
N VAL A 100 1.00 -24.56 -7.27
CA VAL A 100 -0.18 -24.05 -7.97
C VAL A 100 0.22 -23.78 -9.41
N LYS A 101 -0.59 -24.26 -10.36
CA LYS A 101 -0.47 -23.98 -11.78
C LYS A 101 -1.72 -23.25 -12.25
N VAL A 102 -1.53 -22.08 -12.83
CA VAL A 102 -2.59 -21.17 -13.26
C VAL A 102 -2.53 -21.03 -14.77
N TYR A 103 -3.67 -21.16 -15.42
CA TYR A 103 -3.83 -21.09 -16.87
C TYR A 103 -4.80 -19.97 -17.19
N GLY A 104 -4.38 -18.96 -17.94
CA GLY A 104 -5.28 -17.95 -18.48
C GLY A 104 -5.55 -18.20 -19.95
N ARG A 105 -6.82 -18.20 -20.34
CA ARG A 105 -7.21 -18.37 -21.74
C ARG A 105 -8.41 -17.53 -22.10
N GLN A 106 -8.51 -17.20 -23.38
CA GLN A 106 -9.72 -16.61 -23.94
C GLN A 106 -10.79 -17.70 -24.13
N LEU A 107 -12.04 -17.33 -23.90
CA LEU A 107 -13.21 -18.20 -24.07
C LEU A 107 -13.21 -18.84 -25.48
N GLY A 108 -13.38 -20.16 -25.53
CA GLY A 108 -13.44 -20.92 -26.78
C GLY A 108 -12.06 -21.33 -27.34
N ARG A 109 -10.94 -20.90 -26.75
CA ARG A 109 -9.60 -21.38 -27.13
C ARG A 109 -9.23 -22.67 -26.38
N LYS A 110 -8.71 -23.66 -27.13
CA LYS A 110 -8.23 -24.93 -26.54
C LYS A 110 -6.92 -24.79 -25.76
N ARG A 111 -6.05 -23.85 -26.16
CA ARG A 111 -4.73 -23.61 -25.53
C ARG A 111 -4.80 -22.40 -24.61
N ALA A 112 -4.04 -22.45 -23.51
CA ALA A 112 -3.84 -21.29 -22.65
C ALA A 112 -3.01 -20.22 -23.38
N ALA A 113 -3.39 -18.96 -23.21
CA ALA A 113 -2.60 -17.83 -23.67
C ALA A 113 -1.35 -17.64 -22.80
N TRP A 114 -1.46 -17.98 -21.52
CA TRP A 114 -0.33 -18.03 -20.60
C TRP A 114 -0.54 -19.10 -19.52
N VAL A 115 0.58 -19.55 -18.97
CA VAL A 115 0.65 -20.48 -17.84
C VAL A 115 1.65 -19.94 -16.84
N GLU A 116 1.31 -19.96 -15.55
CA GLU A 116 2.23 -19.65 -14.47
C GLU A 116 2.17 -20.73 -13.39
N ALA A 117 3.33 -21.08 -12.83
CA ALA A 117 3.43 -21.99 -11.71
C ALA A 117 4.13 -21.29 -10.54
N PHE A 118 3.68 -21.55 -9.31
CA PHE A 118 4.35 -21.07 -8.10
C PHE A 118 4.19 -22.04 -6.94
N GLU A 119 5.09 -21.94 -5.97
CA GLU A 119 5.04 -22.73 -4.74
C GLU A 119 4.06 -22.13 -3.74
N LEU A 120 3.33 -23.01 -3.06
CA LEU A 120 2.35 -22.66 -2.05
C LEU A 120 3.10 -22.36 -0.74
N ALA A 121 3.50 -21.11 -0.57
CA ALA A 121 4.19 -20.63 0.62
C ALA A 121 3.35 -20.93 1.88
N ARG A 122 3.96 -21.49 2.93
CA ARG A 122 3.27 -21.72 4.21
C ARG A 122 3.77 -20.71 5.24
N PRO A 123 2.87 -19.99 5.93
CA PRO A 123 3.28 -19.07 6.98
C PRO A 123 4.06 -19.80 8.07
N LYS A 124 5.12 -19.19 8.60
CA LYS A 124 5.93 -19.76 9.68
C LYS A 124 5.10 -19.73 10.98
N ALA A 125 5.35 -20.65 11.90
CA ALA A 125 4.60 -20.75 13.16
C ALA A 125 4.59 -19.44 13.99
N SER A 126 5.60 -18.59 13.80
CA SER A 126 5.69 -17.23 14.38
C SER A 126 4.59 -16.28 13.90
N ASP A 127 4.11 -16.43 12.66
CA ASP A 127 3.09 -15.55 12.07
C ASP A 127 1.67 -15.89 12.58
N ILE A 128 1.48 -17.14 13.02
CA ILE A 128 0.20 -17.65 13.56
C ILE A 128 -0.07 -17.10 14.97
N GLN A 129 0.96 -16.72 15.73
CA GLN A 129 0.75 -16.09 17.04
C GLN A 129 0.22 -14.65 16.96
N ARG A 130 0.63 -13.87 15.94
CA ARG A 130 0.10 -12.51 15.73
C ARG A 130 -1.36 -12.50 15.26
N SER A 131 -1.82 -13.57 14.59
CA SER A 131 -3.22 -13.67 14.16
C SER A 131 -4.18 -14.09 15.28
N LYS A 132 -3.71 -14.89 16.26
CA LYS A 132 -4.53 -15.27 17.43
C LYS A 132 -4.91 -14.05 18.29
N VAL A 133 -4.02 -13.08 18.44
CA VAL A 133 -4.28 -11.84 19.21
C VAL A 133 -5.35 -10.97 18.56
N LYS A 134 -5.47 -10.96 17.22
CA LYS A 134 -6.54 -10.22 16.53
C LYS A 134 -7.89 -10.96 16.49
N GLN A 135 -7.91 -12.29 16.47
CA GLN A 135 -9.17 -13.05 16.47
C GLN A 135 -9.88 -13.08 17.83
N THR A 136 -9.14 -13.05 18.94
CA THR A 136 -9.76 -13.04 20.29
C THR A 136 -10.47 -11.71 20.61
N VAL A 137 -10.04 -10.59 20.03
CA VAL A 137 -10.67 -9.27 20.26
C VAL A 137 -12.03 -9.14 19.55
N ASN A 138 -12.24 -9.83 18.43
CA ASN A 138 -13.54 -9.82 17.73
C ASN A 138 -14.53 -10.89 18.23
N PHE A 139 -14.07 -11.92 18.94
CA PHE A 139 -14.96 -12.97 19.46
C PHE A 139 -15.64 -12.61 20.78
N LEU A 140 -15.08 -11.65 21.54
CA LEU A 140 -15.60 -11.26 22.86
C LEU A 140 -16.76 -10.26 22.82
N PHE A 141 -17.07 -9.66 21.67
CA PHE A 141 -18.22 -8.75 21.51
C PHE A 141 -19.54 -9.45 21.10
N CYS A 142 -19.52 -10.77 20.81
CA CYS A 142 -20.71 -11.52 20.38
C CYS A 142 -21.39 -12.35 21.48
N LEU A 143 -20.93 -12.29 22.74
CA LEU A 143 -21.47 -13.14 23.83
C LEU A 143 -22.13 -12.37 25.00
N VAL A 144 -22.45 -11.09 24.84
CA VAL A 144 -23.31 -10.35 25.79
C VAL A 144 -24.59 -9.95 25.08
N GLY A 145 -25.49 -10.93 24.92
CA GLY A 145 -26.76 -10.72 24.26
C GLY A 145 -27.55 -12.01 24.13
N CYS A 146 -27.87 -12.65 25.27
CA CYS A 146 -29.04 -13.51 25.46
C CYS A 146 -28.99 -14.23 26.82
N SER A 147 -29.62 -13.65 27.83
CA SER A 147 -30.43 -14.38 28.81
C SER A 147 -31.18 -13.37 29.68
N SER A 148 -32.51 -13.37 29.56
CA SER A 148 -33.44 -12.58 30.36
C SER A 148 -34.23 -13.49 31.31
N PHE A 149 -34.83 -12.87 32.34
CA PHE A 149 -35.76 -13.37 33.39
C PHE A 149 -35.06 -13.98 34.64
N LEU A 150 -35.31 -13.60 35.91
CA LEU A 150 -36.43 -12.88 36.54
C LEU A 150 -36.13 -12.50 38.02
N ILE A 151 -36.89 -11.50 38.52
CA ILE A 151 -37.22 -11.10 39.92
C ILE A 151 -36.38 -9.99 40.53
N GLY A 152 -37.09 -8.95 40.96
CA GLY A 152 -36.57 -7.68 41.47
C GLY A 152 -36.43 -7.61 42.98
N ALA A 153 -35.72 -6.58 43.42
CA ALA A 153 -36.09 -5.68 44.50
C ALA A 153 -35.11 -4.50 44.51
N SER A 154 -35.66 -3.31 44.79
CA SER A 154 -35.14 -2.09 45.42
C SER A 154 -33.63 -2.04 45.74
N TRP A 155 -32.91 -0.93 45.62
CA TRP A 155 -32.93 0.23 46.53
C TRP A 155 -32.20 1.44 45.90
N ASN A 156 -32.65 2.64 46.27
CA ASN A 156 -32.07 3.96 46.00
C ASN A 156 -30.78 4.24 46.80
N TRP A 157 -30.17 5.41 46.52
CA TRP A 157 -29.38 6.33 47.40
C TRP A 157 -27.89 6.49 46.99
N ILE A 158 -27.44 7.63 46.43
CA ILE A 158 -27.03 8.94 47.03
C ILE A 158 -25.88 8.82 48.05
N GLY A 159 -24.78 9.55 47.81
CA GLY A 159 -24.08 10.28 48.88
C GLY A 159 -22.57 10.03 49.07
N ASP A 160 -21.81 11.11 48.84
CA ASP A 160 -20.46 11.48 49.30
C ASP A 160 -19.85 10.77 50.53
N ARG A 161 -18.52 10.56 50.54
CA ARG A 161 -17.52 11.36 51.31
C ARG A 161 -16.14 10.68 51.41
N GLU A 162 -15.14 11.54 51.40
CA GLU A 162 -13.73 11.36 51.80
C GLU A 162 -13.54 10.64 53.14
N TRP A 163 -12.40 9.95 53.31
CA TRP A 163 -11.64 9.92 54.56
C TRP A 163 -10.13 9.76 54.27
N HIS A 164 -9.35 10.74 54.75
CA HIS A 164 -7.91 10.66 54.97
C HIS A 164 -7.59 9.87 56.25
N SER A 165 -6.41 9.26 56.34
CA SER A 165 -5.62 9.23 57.58
C SER A 165 -4.13 8.94 57.29
N ASN A 166 -3.29 9.78 57.88
CA ASN A 166 -1.83 9.83 57.83
C ASN A 166 -1.17 8.95 58.90
N ALA A 167 0.12 8.61 58.66
CA ALA A 167 1.28 8.76 59.56
C ALA A 167 2.28 7.59 59.36
N ALA A 168 3.61 7.70 59.48
CA ALA A 168 4.60 8.77 59.41
C ALA A 168 6.00 8.12 59.47
N ILE A 169 6.93 8.58 58.62
CA ILE A 169 8.33 8.95 58.90
C ILE A 169 9.29 7.92 59.57
N PHE A 170 10.36 7.55 58.85
CA PHE A 170 11.75 7.82 59.27
C PHE A 170 12.70 7.97 58.06
N SER A 171 13.56 8.99 58.13
CA SER A 171 14.63 9.39 57.22
C SER A 171 15.80 8.39 57.24
N SER A 172 16.65 8.27 56.21
CA SER A 172 17.68 9.24 55.84
C SER A 172 18.45 8.77 54.58
N ASN A 173 18.78 9.73 53.71
CA ASN A 173 19.80 9.69 52.65
C ASN A 173 21.13 10.25 53.28
N PRO A 174 22.33 10.35 52.62
CA PRO A 174 22.56 10.51 51.17
C PRO A 174 23.92 9.99 50.59
N GLU A 175 24.13 10.29 49.29
CA GLU A 175 25.42 10.53 48.57
C GLU A 175 26.34 9.32 48.23
N THR A 176 27.05 9.21 47.10
CA THR A 176 27.42 10.09 45.97
C THR A 176 27.95 9.27 44.78
N MET A 177 27.93 9.88 43.59
CA MET A 177 28.58 9.56 42.30
C MET A 177 30.04 9.06 42.38
N SER A 178 30.48 8.24 41.41
CA SER A 178 31.45 8.66 40.35
C SER A 178 32.10 7.52 39.52
N LEU A 179 32.07 7.71 38.20
CA LEU A 179 33.14 7.51 37.18
C LEU A 179 33.57 6.10 36.67
N GLU A 180 33.51 5.99 35.33
CA GLU A 180 34.17 5.08 34.36
C GLU A 180 35.73 5.20 34.34
N PRO A 181 36.50 4.61 33.38
CA PRO A 181 36.56 3.27 32.77
C PRO A 181 38.02 2.72 32.72
N GLU A 182 38.29 1.76 31.81
CA GLU A 182 39.58 1.28 31.24
C GLU A 182 40.13 -0.06 31.80
N THR A 183 40.82 -0.95 31.07
CA THR A 183 41.07 -1.27 29.64
C THR A 183 41.82 -2.62 29.61
N THR A 184 41.59 -3.48 28.60
CA THR A 184 42.56 -4.43 27.96
C THR A 184 43.17 -5.59 28.81
N LYS A 185 43.55 -6.79 28.33
CA LYS A 185 44.04 -7.30 27.02
C LYS A 185 44.23 -8.85 27.09
N THR A 186 43.94 -9.57 25.98
CA THR A 186 44.63 -10.79 25.42
C THR A 186 44.75 -12.10 26.26
N LYS A 187 44.84 -13.35 25.77
CA LYS A 187 45.07 -14.06 24.47
C LYS A 187 44.71 -15.57 24.72
N ALA A 188 43.96 -16.25 23.86
CA ALA A 188 44.38 -17.23 22.82
C ALA A 188 44.69 -18.70 23.26
N ASN A 189 43.98 -19.63 22.60
CA ASN A 189 44.35 -21.00 22.15
C ASN A 189 44.65 -22.08 23.23
N ASN A 190 44.28 -23.37 23.16
CA ASN A 190 44.11 -24.29 22.03
C ASN A 190 43.46 -25.65 22.48
N GLU A 191 42.88 -26.38 21.53
CA GLU A 191 42.91 -27.86 21.34
C GLU A 191 42.05 -28.87 22.17
N THR A 192 41.29 -29.64 21.38
CA THR A 192 40.50 -30.89 21.49
C THR A 192 41.37 -32.19 21.53
N PRO A 193 40.86 -33.44 21.41
CA PRO A 193 39.76 -34.18 22.09
C PRO A 193 40.10 -35.68 22.39
N SER A 194 39.17 -36.48 22.96
CA SER A 194 39.08 -37.97 22.88
C SER A 194 37.76 -38.44 23.55
N ALA A 195 36.77 -39.09 22.90
CA ALA A 195 36.56 -40.54 22.64
C ALA A 195 36.66 -41.43 23.91
N SER A 196 35.87 -42.48 24.22
CA SER A 196 34.84 -43.34 23.59
C SER A 196 34.27 -44.27 24.73
N GLU A 197 33.05 -44.85 24.69
CA GLU A 197 32.70 -46.29 24.49
C GLU A 197 31.37 -46.58 25.26
N THR A 198 30.25 -46.98 24.64
CA THR A 198 29.68 -48.35 24.38
C THR A 198 29.38 -49.26 25.58
N ASN A 199 28.10 -49.66 25.79
CA ASN A 199 27.64 -51.06 25.69
C ASN A 199 26.12 -51.32 25.91
N GLU A 200 25.66 -52.31 25.14
CA GLU A 200 24.44 -53.16 25.10
C GLU A 200 24.15 -53.91 26.45
N ALA A 201 23.06 -54.64 26.76
CA ALA A 201 21.76 -55.03 26.19
C ALA A 201 20.91 -55.82 27.24
N LYS A 202 19.59 -55.96 26.96
CA LYS A 202 18.66 -57.10 27.20
C LYS A 202 18.11 -57.51 28.60
N ASN A 203 16.76 -57.60 28.61
CA ASN A 203 15.88 -58.77 28.91
C ASN A 203 14.96 -58.84 30.17
N GLN A 204 13.66 -59.02 29.86
CA GLN A 204 12.64 -59.98 30.37
C GLN A 204 11.86 -59.82 31.72
N SER A 205 10.53 -59.64 31.53
CA SER A 205 9.34 -60.41 31.98
C SER A 205 8.82 -60.48 33.44
N ASN A 206 7.46 -60.40 33.51
CA ASN A 206 6.46 -61.19 34.26
C ASN A 206 5.57 -60.57 35.39
N ASN A 207 4.25 -60.52 35.08
CA ASN A 207 3.03 -61.01 35.79
C ASN A 207 2.58 -60.56 37.21
N GLN A 208 1.32 -60.08 37.32
CA GLN A 208 0.12 -60.64 38.04
C GLN A 208 -1.00 -59.57 38.24
N ALA A 209 -2.25 -59.74 37.74
CA ALA A 209 -3.50 -60.30 38.36
C ALA A 209 -4.20 -59.34 39.38
N LYS A 210 -5.54 -59.23 39.60
CA LYS A 210 -6.84 -59.79 39.13
C LYS A 210 -8.02 -59.05 39.85
N GLY A 211 -9.24 -59.09 39.28
CA GLY A 211 -10.57 -58.92 39.95
C GLY A 211 -11.43 -57.77 39.39
N ARG A 212 -12.72 -57.88 39.00
CA ARG A 212 -13.85 -58.76 39.37
C ARG A 212 -14.96 -58.72 38.25
N PHE A 213 -15.82 -59.74 38.16
CA PHE A 213 -16.89 -59.94 37.16
C PHE A 213 -18.26 -60.24 37.82
N ASN A 214 -19.33 -60.20 36.99
CA ASN A 214 -20.74 -60.68 37.12
C ASN A 214 -21.82 -59.65 37.55
N LEU A 215 -23.04 -59.54 36.99
CA LEU A 215 -23.90 -60.23 35.97
C LEU A 215 -25.01 -59.21 35.56
N LEU A 216 -25.66 -59.23 34.37
CA LEU A 216 -26.82 -60.07 34.01
C LEU A 216 -27.21 -59.88 32.51
N PHE A 217 -27.80 -60.92 31.89
CA PHE A 217 -28.37 -60.97 30.53
C PHE A 217 -29.84 -61.47 30.57
N GLU A 218 -30.53 -61.30 29.43
CA GLU A 218 -31.87 -61.78 28.98
C GLU A 218 -33.06 -60.82 29.26
N SER A 219 -33.91 -60.43 28.31
CA SER A 219 -34.64 -61.26 27.31
C SER A 219 -35.00 -60.54 25.97
N LEU A 220 -35.42 -61.34 25.00
CA LEU A 220 -35.72 -61.07 23.58
C LEU A 220 -37.07 -60.37 23.31
N SER A 221 -37.16 -59.59 22.22
CA SER A 221 -38.20 -59.68 21.17
C SER A 221 -37.86 -58.81 19.93
N PRO A 222 -38.13 -59.26 18.69
CA PRO A 222 -37.88 -58.52 17.45
C PRO A 222 -39.16 -57.87 16.93
N ASP A 223 -39.23 -56.53 16.88
CA ASP A 223 -40.05 -55.76 15.93
C ASP A 223 -39.98 -54.26 16.26
N SER A 224 -39.25 -53.49 15.44
CA SER A 224 -39.69 -52.15 15.03
C SER A 224 -38.75 -51.60 13.96
N LYS A 225 -39.39 -51.08 12.92
CA LYS A 225 -38.81 -50.52 11.70
C LYS A 225 -37.77 -49.45 12.02
N ILE A 226 -36.57 -49.57 11.45
CA ILE A 226 -35.62 -48.45 11.37
C ILE A 226 -36.15 -47.49 10.31
N GLU A 227 -36.70 -46.35 10.73
CA GLU A 227 -36.92 -45.22 9.82
C GLU A 227 -35.57 -44.60 9.41
N PRO A 228 -35.40 -44.17 8.15
CA PRO A 228 -34.22 -43.45 7.72
C PRO A 228 -34.18 -42.10 8.42
N ILE A 229 -33.08 -41.81 9.13
CA ILE A 229 -32.77 -40.47 9.63
C ILE A 229 -32.62 -39.55 8.42
N LEU A 230 -33.69 -38.84 8.09
CA LEU A 230 -33.68 -37.68 7.21
C LEU A 230 -32.78 -36.62 7.88
N LEU A 231 -31.59 -36.41 7.31
CA LEU A 231 -30.80 -35.21 7.57
C LEU A 231 -31.69 -34.01 7.24
N GLN A 232 -32.13 -33.29 8.27
CA GLN A 232 -32.84 -32.03 8.05
C GLN A 232 -31.94 -31.07 7.25
N PRO A 233 -32.47 -30.35 6.25
CA PRO A 233 -31.72 -29.37 5.52
C PRO A 233 -31.30 -28.26 6.50
N PHE A 234 -29.99 -28.04 6.63
CA PHE A 234 -29.49 -26.83 7.28
C PHE A 234 -30.10 -25.61 6.59
N PRO A 235 -30.66 -24.64 7.32
CA PRO A 235 -31.28 -23.47 6.70
C PRO A 235 -30.21 -22.71 5.90
N SER A 236 -30.42 -22.66 4.58
CA SER A 236 -29.52 -22.07 3.58
C SER A 236 -29.20 -20.59 3.83
N ALA A 237 -30.05 -19.87 4.57
CA ALA A 237 -29.87 -18.45 4.89
C ALA A 237 -28.62 -18.18 5.78
N ASN A 238 -28.25 -19.10 6.67
CA ASN A 238 -27.08 -18.92 7.53
C ASN A 238 -25.75 -19.14 6.79
N LEU A 239 -25.74 -19.99 5.75
CA LEU A 239 -24.55 -20.13 4.90
C LEU A 239 -24.38 -18.90 4.02
N VAL A 240 -25.45 -18.37 3.43
CA VAL A 240 -25.38 -17.16 2.60
C VAL A 240 -24.86 -15.97 3.39
N ALA A 241 -25.35 -15.69 4.60
CA ALA A 241 -24.85 -14.59 5.43
C ALA A 241 -23.39 -14.79 5.93
N ILE A 242 -22.96 -16.04 6.13
CA ILE A 242 -21.56 -16.38 6.43
C ILE A 242 -20.69 -16.21 5.17
N PHE A 243 -21.19 -16.58 3.99
CA PHE A 243 -20.49 -16.45 2.71
C PHE A 243 -20.43 -15.01 2.22
N GLU A 244 -21.45 -14.19 2.45
CA GLU A 244 -21.47 -12.75 2.18
C GLU A 244 -20.49 -12.04 3.11
N ASN A 245 -20.52 -12.31 4.42
CA ASN A 245 -19.50 -11.78 5.34
C ASN A 245 -18.08 -12.24 4.99
N ILE A 246 -17.89 -13.49 4.58
CA ILE A 246 -16.58 -14.00 4.13
C ILE A 246 -16.18 -13.35 2.81
N SER A 247 -17.11 -13.15 1.86
CA SER A 247 -16.86 -12.47 0.58
C SER A 247 -16.47 -11.02 0.81
N ASP A 248 -17.22 -10.27 1.62
CA ASP A 248 -16.92 -8.88 1.97
C ASP A 248 -15.58 -8.77 2.72
N THR A 249 -15.29 -9.70 3.63
CA THR A 249 -14.01 -9.77 4.33
C THR A 249 -12.85 -10.15 3.39
N ILE A 250 -13.10 -10.99 2.39
CA ILE A 250 -12.11 -11.41 1.41
C ILE A 250 -11.86 -10.31 0.39
N GLU A 251 -12.91 -9.66 -0.14
CA GLU A 251 -12.86 -8.56 -1.09
C GLU A 251 -12.16 -7.33 -0.49
N ALA A 252 -12.45 -7.01 0.78
CA ALA A 252 -11.69 -6.02 1.56
C ALA A 252 -10.23 -6.44 1.86
N SER A 253 -9.88 -7.72 1.67
CA SER A 253 -8.53 -8.26 1.87
C SER A 253 -7.74 -8.48 0.57
N LEU A 254 -8.36 -8.25 -0.60
CA LEU A 254 -7.68 -8.35 -1.88
C LEU A 254 -6.77 -7.14 -2.08
N PRO A 255 -5.52 -7.32 -2.53
CA PRO A 255 -4.77 -6.19 -3.02
C PRO A 255 -5.53 -5.61 -4.22
N PRO A 256 -5.66 -4.28 -4.30
CA PRO A 256 -6.38 -3.65 -5.39
C PRO A 256 -5.70 -3.96 -6.72
N ALA A 257 -6.44 -3.87 -7.83
CA ALA A 257 -5.84 -4.03 -9.15
C ALA A 257 -4.76 -2.95 -9.43
N SER A 258 -4.85 -1.83 -8.72
CA SER A 258 -4.02 -0.64 -8.90
C SER A 258 -4.06 0.25 -7.64
N ILE A 259 -3.12 1.19 -7.56
CA ILE A 259 -3.15 2.30 -6.59
C ILE A 259 -3.30 3.61 -7.37
N ALA A 260 -4.21 4.46 -6.92
CA ALA A 260 -4.38 5.81 -7.43
C ALA A 260 -3.64 6.82 -6.54
N ILE A 261 -2.79 7.66 -7.14
CA ILE A 261 -2.05 8.73 -6.45
C ILE A 261 -2.43 10.06 -7.09
N LYS A 262 -2.84 11.02 -6.28
CA LYS A 262 -2.92 12.44 -6.67
C LYS A 262 -1.69 13.19 -6.19
N ALA A 263 -1.11 14.00 -7.05
CA ALA A 263 0.06 14.80 -6.75
C ALA A 263 -0.13 16.25 -7.22
N VAL A 264 0.31 17.18 -6.37
CA VAL A 264 0.35 18.60 -6.70
C VAL A 264 1.76 19.15 -6.60
N GLY A 265 1.97 20.30 -7.23
CA GLY A 265 3.25 21.01 -7.24
C GLY A 265 3.57 21.77 -5.97
N ASP A 266 4.30 22.87 -6.13
CA ASP A 266 4.93 23.61 -5.04
C ASP A 266 3.88 24.38 -4.22
N ILE A 267 3.91 24.21 -2.90
CA ILE A 267 2.98 24.81 -1.95
C ILE A 267 3.74 25.80 -1.09
N VAL A 268 3.48 27.08 -1.33
CA VAL A 268 3.85 28.22 -0.49
C VAL A 268 2.55 28.91 -0.06
N PRO A 269 2.02 28.65 1.16
CA PRO A 269 0.71 29.16 1.59
C PRO A 269 0.70 30.68 1.86
N GLY A 270 1.78 31.36 1.53
CA GLY A 270 2.14 32.69 2.00
C GLY A 270 3.26 32.62 3.01
N THR A 271 3.62 33.79 3.57
CA THR A 271 4.69 33.90 4.56
C THR A 271 4.33 34.96 5.59
N ASN A 272 4.72 34.76 6.86
CA ASN A 272 4.71 35.80 7.89
C ASN A 272 6.08 36.47 8.10
N PHE A 273 7.03 36.23 7.20
CA PHE A 273 8.38 36.78 7.24
C PHE A 273 8.83 37.30 5.86
N PRO A 274 9.57 38.43 5.80
CA PRO A 274 9.81 39.40 6.88
C PRO A 274 8.55 40.21 7.24
N SER A 275 7.50 40.09 6.43
CA SER A 275 6.22 40.79 6.60
C SER A 275 5.07 39.80 6.49
N ASN A 276 3.95 40.08 7.17
CA ASN A 276 2.78 39.20 7.11
C ASN A 276 2.04 39.30 5.76
N LYS A 277 2.15 38.23 4.96
CA LYS A 277 1.47 38.01 3.68
C LYS A 277 0.62 36.75 3.68
N LEU A 278 0.28 36.21 4.86
CA LEU A 278 -0.62 35.06 4.98
C LEU A 278 -2.07 35.45 4.70
N PRO A 279 -2.91 34.54 4.19
CA PRO A 279 -4.34 34.76 4.12
C PRO A 279 -4.94 34.84 5.54
N ALA A 280 -6.01 35.64 5.69
CA ALA A 280 -6.75 35.72 6.95
C ALA A 280 -7.44 34.39 7.31
N LYS A 281 -7.84 33.62 6.29
CA LYS A 281 -8.45 32.29 6.42
C LYS A 281 -7.65 31.29 5.56
N PRO A 282 -6.80 30.45 6.16
CA PRO A 282 -5.97 29.48 5.44
C PRO A 282 -6.76 28.51 4.54
N ASP A 283 -7.93 28.06 4.98
CA ASP A 283 -8.77 27.11 4.24
C ASP A 283 -9.18 27.62 2.85
N LEU A 284 -9.26 28.94 2.65
CA LEU A 284 -9.60 29.54 1.35
C LEU A 284 -8.53 29.33 0.27
N LEU A 285 -7.33 28.85 0.64
CA LEU A 285 -6.29 28.51 -0.32
C LEU A 285 -6.67 27.30 -1.19
N PHE A 286 -7.57 26.43 -0.73
CA PHE A 286 -7.92 25.18 -1.40
C PHE A 286 -9.37 25.11 -1.88
N GLU A 287 -10.25 26.02 -1.43
CA GLU A 287 -11.70 25.99 -1.64
C GLU A 287 -12.14 25.61 -3.07
N SER A 288 -11.49 26.16 -4.10
CA SER A 288 -11.88 25.89 -5.51
C SER A 288 -11.47 24.51 -6.03
N VAL A 289 -10.47 23.89 -5.42
CA VAL A 289 -9.81 22.67 -5.89
C VAL A 289 -9.97 21.50 -4.94
N GLU A 290 -10.44 21.75 -3.71
CA GLU A 290 -10.66 20.74 -2.67
C GLU A 290 -11.45 19.51 -3.15
N PRO A 291 -12.56 19.63 -3.92
CA PRO A 291 -13.26 18.47 -4.45
C PRO A 291 -12.41 17.59 -5.38
N TYR A 292 -11.44 18.18 -6.07
CA TYR A 292 -10.58 17.52 -7.05
C TYR A 292 -9.34 16.88 -6.41
N LEU A 293 -9.02 17.24 -5.17
CA LEU A 293 -7.94 16.65 -4.39
C LEU A 293 -8.34 15.31 -3.75
N GLN A 294 -9.65 15.03 -3.66
CA GLN A 294 -10.19 13.78 -3.12
C GLN A 294 -10.25 12.65 -4.16
N GLY A 295 -10.51 11.42 -3.70
CA GLY A 295 -10.86 10.28 -4.56
C GLY A 295 -9.70 9.39 -5.00
N ALA A 296 -8.44 9.80 -4.74
CA ALA A 296 -7.28 8.93 -4.86
C ALA A 296 -6.95 8.24 -3.54
N ASP A 297 -6.07 7.23 -3.58
CA ASP A 297 -5.67 6.48 -2.39
C ASP A 297 -4.62 7.21 -1.55
N LEU A 298 -3.83 8.06 -2.20
CA LEU A 298 -2.88 8.95 -1.56
C LEU A 298 -2.90 10.33 -2.23
N LEU A 299 -2.84 11.38 -1.42
CA LEU A 299 -2.58 12.74 -1.88
C LEU A 299 -1.19 13.22 -1.43
N PHE A 300 -0.40 13.64 -2.42
CA PHE A 300 0.96 14.14 -2.25
C PHE A 300 1.08 15.63 -2.58
N GLY A 301 1.92 16.37 -1.83
CA GLY A 301 2.31 17.74 -2.15
C GLY A 301 3.76 18.11 -1.78
N ASN A 302 4.32 19.13 -2.42
CA ASN A 302 5.66 19.65 -2.10
C ASN A 302 5.55 20.94 -1.27
N LEU A 303 5.93 20.90 0.00
CA LEU A 303 5.88 22.05 0.91
C LEU A 303 7.17 22.87 0.85
N GLU A 304 7.12 24.02 0.21
CA GLU A 304 8.26 24.95 0.10
C GLU A 304 8.17 26.10 1.10
N CYS A 305 7.77 25.80 2.34
CA CYS A 305 7.67 26.79 3.40
C CYS A 305 7.80 26.13 4.79
N PRO A 306 8.84 26.46 5.57
CA PRO A 306 8.97 26.00 6.94
C PRO A 306 7.79 26.39 7.82
N LEU A 307 7.31 25.43 8.61
CA LEU A 307 6.26 25.58 9.61
C LEU A 307 6.89 25.75 10.99
N THR A 308 7.29 26.99 11.31
CA THR A 308 8.05 27.30 12.52
C THR A 308 7.72 28.67 13.07
N LEU A 309 7.92 28.86 14.37
CA LEU A 309 7.91 30.16 15.04
C LEU A 309 9.32 30.73 15.24
N HIS A 310 10.36 29.99 14.85
CA HIS A 310 11.75 30.41 15.00
C HIS A 310 11.97 31.76 14.29
N PRO A 311 12.49 32.79 14.98
CA PRO A 311 12.53 34.15 14.45
C PRO A 311 13.71 34.42 13.50
N TYR A 312 14.74 33.58 13.51
CA TYR A 312 15.98 33.84 12.80
C TYR A 312 16.04 33.08 11.47
N SER A 313 15.98 33.82 10.37
CA SER A 313 16.26 33.29 9.03
C SER A 313 17.74 32.91 8.92
N ALA A 314 18.02 31.75 8.35
CA ALA A 314 19.37 31.35 7.94
C ALA A 314 19.80 32.00 6.62
N LYS A 315 18.85 32.57 5.88
CA LYS A 315 19.10 33.33 4.65
C LYS A 315 19.28 34.81 4.94
N ASP A 316 20.28 35.42 4.31
CA ASP A 316 20.46 36.87 4.27
C ASP A 316 19.51 37.48 3.24
N ILE A 317 18.30 37.82 3.70
CA ILE A 317 17.23 38.42 2.89
C ILE A 317 17.46 39.91 2.57
N SER A 318 18.56 40.51 3.03
CA SER A 318 18.95 41.86 2.59
C SER A 318 19.49 41.85 1.15
N ARG A 319 19.93 40.67 0.69
CA ARG A 319 20.44 40.46 -0.67
C ARG A 319 19.28 40.36 -1.66
N PRO A 320 19.44 40.91 -2.88
CA PRO A 320 18.42 40.79 -3.92
C PRO A 320 18.21 39.31 -4.28
N LEU A 321 16.96 38.95 -4.59
CA LEU A 321 16.56 37.61 -5.06
C LEU A 321 16.79 36.47 -4.04
N VAL A 322 16.97 36.81 -2.76
CA VAL A 322 17.03 35.84 -1.65
C VAL A 322 15.71 35.92 -0.88
N PHE A 323 14.96 34.82 -0.87
CA PHE A 323 13.67 34.74 -0.21
C PHE A 323 13.71 33.73 0.95
N ALA A 324 13.11 34.11 2.07
CA ALA A 324 12.86 33.24 3.22
C ALA A 324 11.35 33.19 3.50
N PHE A 325 10.79 31.99 3.51
CA PHE A 325 9.38 31.76 3.81
C PHE A 325 9.20 31.18 5.21
N ARG A 326 8.16 31.62 5.90
CA ARG A 326 7.76 31.08 7.19
C ARG A 326 6.27 31.10 7.33
N ALA A 327 5.69 29.98 7.71
CA ALA A 327 4.28 29.90 8.08
C ALA A 327 4.13 29.39 9.53
N PRO A 328 3.06 29.79 10.24
CA PRO A 328 2.74 29.25 11.55
C PRO A 328 2.57 27.72 11.51
N PRO A 329 2.98 27.01 12.58
CA PRO A 329 2.74 25.57 12.72
C PRO A 329 1.31 25.08 12.48
N SER A 330 0.30 25.95 12.69
CA SER A 330 -1.11 25.61 12.48
C SER A 330 -1.44 25.24 11.02
N TYR A 331 -0.63 25.62 10.03
CA TYR A 331 -0.82 25.21 8.64
C TYR A 331 -0.72 23.70 8.43
N ALA A 332 -0.02 22.96 9.30
CA ALA A 332 0.00 21.50 9.25
C ALA A 332 -1.42 20.90 9.37
N GLN A 333 -2.28 21.48 10.21
CA GLN A 333 -3.66 21.04 10.37
C GLN A 333 -4.52 21.39 9.15
N VAL A 334 -4.22 22.49 8.46
CA VAL A 334 -4.89 22.85 7.21
C VAL A 334 -4.59 21.79 6.15
N PHE A 335 -3.31 21.43 5.95
CA PHE A 335 -2.94 20.40 4.98
C PHE A 335 -3.56 19.04 5.32
N LYS A 336 -3.58 18.65 6.62
CA LYS A 336 -4.24 17.41 7.00
C LYS A 336 -5.74 17.43 6.74
N LYS A 337 -6.42 18.54 7.05
CA LYS A 337 -7.87 18.71 6.82
C LYS A 337 -8.23 18.58 5.34
N ILE A 338 -7.41 19.11 4.44
CA ILE A 338 -7.59 18.98 2.99
C ILE A 338 -7.40 17.54 2.50
N GLY A 339 -6.74 16.68 3.30
CA GLY A 339 -6.57 15.26 2.98
C GLY A 339 -5.19 14.90 2.42
N PHE A 340 -4.18 15.77 2.58
CA PHE A 340 -2.82 15.36 2.25
C PHE A 340 -2.38 14.18 3.13
N ASP A 341 -1.66 13.25 2.53
CA ASP A 341 -1.08 12.08 3.20
C ASP A 341 0.44 12.21 3.30
N VAL A 342 1.08 12.66 2.21
CA VAL A 342 2.54 12.76 2.10
C VAL A 342 2.95 14.17 1.69
N MET A 343 3.86 14.77 2.44
CA MET A 343 4.44 16.08 2.15
C MET A 343 5.94 15.94 1.91
N ASN A 344 6.42 16.37 0.73
CA ASN A 344 7.84 16.54 0.48
C ASN A 344 8.34 17.86 1.09
N ILE A 345 9.48 17.78 1.76
CA ILE A 345 10.24 18.93 2.24
C ILE A 345 11.67 18.97 1.68
N ALA A 346 12.06 18.02 0.82
CA ALA A 346 13.36 18.06 0.16
C ALA A 346 13.35 19.18 -0.88
N ASN A 347 13.60 20.42 -0.45
CA ASN A 347 13.65 21.58 -1.32
C ASN A 347 14.54 22.72 -0.79
N ASN A 348 14.77 23.73 -1.63
CA ASN A 348 15.57 24.94 -1.36
C ASN A 348 15.04 25.84 -0.24
N HIS A 349 13.78 25.69 0.17
CA HIS A 349 13.13 26.52 1.20
C HIS A 349 13.03 25.86 2.57
N SER A 350 13.18 24.54 2.63
CA SER A 350 13.10 23.73 3.86
C SER A 350 14.02 24.17 5.02
N SER A 351 15.14 24.83 4.69
CA SER A 351 16.13 25.32 5.66
C SER A 351 16.19 26.85 5.75
N ASP A 352 15.14 27.56 5.31
CA ASP A 352 15.07 29.04 5.41
C ASP A 352 15.28 29.55 6.83
N PHE A 353 14.87 28.77 7.83
CA PHE A 353 15.04 29.04 9.26
C PHE A 353 16.01 28.04 9.93
N GLY A 354 16.98 27.58 9.14
CA GLY A 354 18.02 26.66 9.57
C GLY A 354 17.50 25.31 10.04
N SER A 355 18.34 24.59 10.79
CA SER A 355 18.02 23.25 11.30
C SER A 355 16.87 23.26 12.31
N VAL A 356 16.64 24.39 13.01
CA VAL A 356 15.49 24.56 13.92
C VAL A 356 14.19 24.59 13.12
N GLY A 357 14.09 25.45 12.11
CA GLY A 357 12.90 25.53 11.26
C GLY A 357 12.59 24.24 10.52
N LEU A 358 13.61 23.53 10.05
CA LEU A 358 13.46 22.22 9.42
C LEU A 358 12.88 21.17 10.39
N LYS A 359 13.46 21.04 11.59
CA LYS A 359 13.00 20.09 12.63
C LYS A 359 11.60 20.42 13.11
N ASP A 360 11.31 21.70 13.33
CA ASP A 360 9.96 22.17 13.67
C ASP A 360 8.95 21.76 12.61
N THR A 361 9.28 21.97 11.33
CA THR A 361 8.39 21.64 10.22
C THR A 361 8.03 20.16 10.22
N ILE A 362 9.02 19.28 10.33
CA ILE A 362 8.83 17.82 10.40
C ILE A 362 7.95 17.47 11.59
N ALA A 363 8.28 17.97 12.78
CA ALA A 363 7.53 17.66 14.01
C ALA A 363 6.07 18.11 13.94
N HIS A 364 5.78 19.28 13.37
CA HIS A 364 4.42 19.78 13.23
C HIS A 364 3.59 19.02 12.20
N LEU A 365 4.19 18.63 11.07
CA LEU A 365 3.53 17.79 10.06
C LEU A 365 3.21 16.40 10.64
N GLU A 366 4.19 15.77 11.30
CA GLU A 366 4.00 14.45 11.93
C GLU A 366 2.95 14.49 13.04
N LYS A 367 2.96 15.54 13.88
CA LYS A 367 1.95 15.74 14.93
C LYS A 367 0.55 15.93 14.34
N ALA A 368 0.42 16.49 13.14
CA ALA A 368 -0.85 16.59 12.42
C ALA A 368 -1.25 15.28 11.72
N GLY A 369 -0.42 14.24 11.76
CA GLY A 369 -0.71 12.95 11.10
C GLY A 369 -0.40 12.94 9.60
N LEU A 370 0.49 13.82 9.15
CA LEU A 370 1.06 13.81 7.80
C LEU A 370 2.36 13.02 7.79
N LYS A 371 2.64 12.32 6.69
CA LYS A 371 3.95 11.72 6.46
C LYS A 371 4.83 12.73 5.77
N THR A 372 6.06 12.86 6.25
CA THR A 372 7.02 13.82 5.73
C THR A 372 8.15 13.05 5.06
N ILE A 373 8.51 13.43 3.84
CA ILE A 373 9.68 12.89 3.14
C ILE A 373 10.67 13.99 2.84
N GLY A 374 11.94 13.59 2.73
CA GLY A 374 13.00 14.45 2.23
C GLY A 374 14.17 14.59 3.19
N GLN A 375 14.10 14.01 4.39
CA GLN A 375 15.26 13.96 5.26
C GLN A 375 16.36 13.10 4.63
N LYS A 376 17.62 13.41 4.97
CA LYS A 376 18.77 12.66 4.48
C LYS A 376 18.72 11.20 4.94
N ASN A 377 18.93 10.29 3.99
CA ASN A 377 18.89 8.83 4.15
C ASN A 377 17.53 8.25 4.58
N GLU A 378 16.45 9.01 4.48
CA GLU A 378 15.11 8.57 4.87
C GLU A 378 14.38 7.85 3.73
N ILE A 379 13.66 6.79 4.09
CA ILE A 379 12.64 6.13 3.26
C ILE A 379 11.38 6.03 4.13
N ILE A 380 10.26 6.56 3.64
CA ILE A 380 8.98 6.42 4.31
C ILE A 380 8.19 5.28 3.68
N TYR A 381 7.66 4.40 4.52
CA TYR A 381 6.80 3.29 4.10
C TYR A 381 5.37 3.54 4.56
N LEU A 382 4.43 3.37 3.64
CA LEU A 382 3.00 3.40 3.88
C LEU A 382 2.38 2.10 3.40
N THR A 383 1.26 1.71 4.01
CA THR A 383 0.45 0.60 3.50
C THR A 383 -0.88 1.16 3.03
N VAL A 384 -1.18 1.02 1.74
CA VAL A 384 -2.38 1.55 1.10
C VAL A 384 -3.12 0.39 0.47
N LYS A 385 -4.38 0.16 0.88
CA LYS A 385 -5.17 -1.00 0.43
C LYS A 385 -4.37 -2.32 0.54
N ASN A 386 -3.65 -2.51 1.65
CA ASN A 386 -2.74 -3.64 1.92
C ASN A 386 -1.48 -3.74 1.01
N VAL A 387 -1.20 -2.73 0.19
CA VAL A 387 0.01 -2.65 -0.64
C VAL A 387 1.04 -1.74 0.03
N PRO A 388 2.25 -2.23 0.31
CA PRO A 388 3.34 -1.38 0.82
C PRO A 388 3.88 -0.47 -0.29
N VAL A 389 3.89 0.84 -0.01
CA VAL A 389 4.37 1.91 -0.90
C VAL A 389 5.51 2.66 -0.19
N ALA A 390 6.66 2.76 -0.83
CA ALA A 390 7.80 3.52 -0.35
C ALA A 390 7.88 4.90 -1.00
N TRP A 391 8.31 5.89 -0.23
CA TRP A 391 8.46 7.27 -0.66
C TRP A 391 9.84 7.80 -0.29
N ILE A 392 10.49 8.47 -1.25
CA ILE A 392 11.82 9.05 -1.06
C ILE A 392 11.84 10.45 -1.67
N GLY A 393 12.25 11.45 -0.89
CA GLY A 393 12.42 12.83 -1.35
C GLY A 393 13.89 13.15 -1.65
N PHE A 394 14.14 13.80 -2.79
CA PHE A 394 15.45 14.27 -3.22
C PHE A 394 15.43 15.76 -3.56
N SER A 395 16.57 16.43 -3.40
CA SER A 395 16.78 17.81 -3.86
C SER A 395 18.20 18.01 -4.37
N THR A 396 18.56 19.23 -4.76
CA THR A 396 19.95 19.56 -5.12
C THR A 396 20.85 19.83 -3.91
N TYR A 397 20.32 19.78 -2.69
CA TYR A 397 21.02 20.19 -1.47
C TYR A 397 21.52 19.00 -0.63
N HIS A 398 22.72 19.15 -0.04
CA HIS A 398 23.45 18.07 0.64
C HIS A 398 22.89 17.66 2.01
N TYR A 399 22.02 18.49 2.59
CA TYR A 399 21.31 18.21 3.85
C TYR A 399 20.03 17.36 3.64
N HIS A 400 19.67 17.11 2.37
CA HIS A 400 18.66 16.15 1.93
C HIS A 400 19.33 14.99 1.18
N ASN A 401 18.55 14.03 0.67
CA ASN A 401 19.07 13.15 -0.38
C ASN A 401 19.34 13.97 -1.64
N SER A 402 20.56 13.91 -2.16
CA SER A 402 20.96 14.76 -3.30
C SER A 402 20.70 14.08 -4.64
N VAL A 403 20.13 14.80 -5.61
CA VAL A 403 20.04 14.34 -7.01
C VAL A 403 21.41 14.21 -7.70
N HIS A 404 22.46 14.77 -7.09
CA HIS A 404 23.84 14.65 -7.56
C HIS A 404 24.52 13.38 -7.07
N ASP A 405 23.95 12.71 -6.06
CA ASP A 405 24.48 11.50 -5.43
C ASP A 405 23.72 10.27 -5.92
N LEU A 406 24.08 9.81 -7.12
CA LEU A 406 23.44 8.67 -7.77
C LEU A 406 23.70 7.35 -7.02
N GLU A 407 24.83 7.21 -6.35
CA GLU A 407 25.15 6.01 -5.57
C GLU A 407 24.21 5.89 -4.37
N ASN A 408 24.04 6.98 -3.61
CA ASN A 408 23.08 7.00 -2.51
C ASN A 408 21.63 6.85 -3.01
N ALA A 409 21.28 7.46 -4.14
CA ALA A 409 19.97 7.29 -4.74
C ALA A 409 19.69 5.82 -5.08
N GLN A 410 20.65 5.13 -5.72
CA GLN A 410 20.53 3.71 -6.03
C GLN A 410 20.37 2.87 -4.76
N ARG A 411 21.18 3.13 -3.73
CA ARG A 411 21.11 2.42 -2.45
C ARG A 411 19.71 2.54 -1.81
N LEU A 412 19.19 3.77 -1.71
CA LEU A 412 17.89 4.03 -1.10
C LEU A 412 16.74 3.40 -1.90
N ILE A 413 16.76 3.54 -3.22
CA ILE A 413 15.72 2.99 -4.09
C ILE A 413 15.74 1.45 -4.08
N ALA A 414 16.93 0.84 -4.11
CA ALA A 414 17.06 -0.61 -4.01
C ALA A 414 16.58 -1.14 -2.65
N GLU A 415 16.88 -0.44 -1.55
CA GLU A 415 16.35 -0.78 -0.22
C GLU A 415 14.83 -0.63 -0.16
N ALA A 416 14.28 0.45 -0.73
CA ALA A 416 12.84 0.66 -0.82
C ALA A 416 12.16 -0.49 -1.57
N LYS A 417 12.70 -0.90 -2.72
CA LYS A 417 12.12 -1.97 -3.55
C LYS A 417 12.14 -3.35 -2.89
N GLN A 418 12.99 -3.57 -1.89
CA GLN A 418 12.98 -4.83 -1.10
C GLN A 418 11.81 -4.89 -0.10
N LYS A 419 11.26 -3.74 0.31
CA LYS A 419 10.24 -3.64 1.37
C LYS A 419 8.90 -3.09 0.87
N ALA A 420 8.83 -2.61 -0.37
CA ALA A 420 7.65 -2.03 -0.99
C ALA A 420 7.42 -2.55 -2.42
N GLU A 421 6.14 -2.69 -2.77
CA GLU A 421 5.72 -3.08 -4.12
C GLU A 421 5.84 -1.90 -5.09
N ILE A 422 5.51 -0.69 -4.61
CA ILE A 422 5.60 0.58 -5.36
C ILE A 422 6.60 1.51 -4.67
N VAL A 423 7.50 2.11 -5.46
CA VAL A 423 8.46 3.12 -4.99
C VAL A 423 8.22 4.46 -5.70
N VAL A 424 7.81 5.48 -4.95
CA VAL A 424 7.60 6.84 -5.45
C VAL A 424 8.78 7.72 -5.05
N VAL A 425 9.34 8.43 -6.04
CA VAL A 425 10.44 9.37 -5.83
C VAL A 425 9.94 10.79 -6.12
N SER A 426 10.10 11.68 -5.15
CA SER A 426 9.97 13.13 -5.36
C SER A 426 11.35 13.74 -5.58
N MET A 427 11.48 14.65 -6.55
CA MET A 427 12.72 15.38 -6.81
C MET A 427 12.46 16.88 -6.94
N GLN A 428 13.20 17.70 -6.19
CA GLN A 428 13.29 19.13 -6.46
C GLN A 428 14.60 19.44 -7.20
N ALA A 429 14.52 19.68 -8.51
CA ALA A 429 15.67 19.85 -9.40
C ALA A 429 15.29 20.60 -10.70
N GLY A 430 16.29 21.04 -11.45
CA GLY A 430 16.11 21.83 -12.67
C GLY A 430 16.14 23.35 -12.43
N ALA A 431 16.45 24.09 -13.48
CA ALA A 431 16.42 25.54 -13.49
C ALA A 431 14.99 26.11 -13.47
N GLU A 432 14.83 27.33 -13.01
CA GLU A 432 13.51 27.88 -12.71
C GLU A 432 13.03 28.89 -13.77
N GLY A 433 11.71 28.96 -13.93
CA GLY A 433 11.04 29.95 -14.76
C GLY A 433 10.83 29.55 -16.22
N VAL A 434 10.21 30.47 -16.97
CA VAL A 434 9.72 30.23 -18.34
C VAL A 434 10.82 29.79 -19.32
N ALA A 435 12.05 30.31 -19.16
CA ALA A 435 13.18 29.95 -20.01
C ALA A 435 13.60 28.47 -19.85
N ALA A 436 13.26 27.86 -18.71
CA ALA A 436 13.60 26.49 -18.36
C ALA A 436 12.44 25.50 -18.59
N LYS A 437 11.32 25.91 -19.19
CA LYS A 437 10.15 25.04 -19.40
C LYS A 437 10.42 23.75 -20.18
N HIS A 438 11.40 23.78 -21.09
CA HIS A 438 11.76 22.63 -21.91
C HIS A 438 12.75 21.74 -21.20
N VAL A 439 12.37 20.48 -21.00
CA VAL A 439 13.19 19.44 -20.39
C VAL A 439 14.20 18.93 -21.40
N ARG A 440 15.48 18.91 -21.02
CA ARG A 440 16.55 18.39 -21.86
C ARG A 440 17.49 17.54 -21.02
N ASN A 441 18.06 16.49 -21.62
CA ASN A 441 19.03 15.64 -20.95
C ASN A 441 20.41 16.32 -20.83
N ARG A 442 20.48 17.35 -19.99
CA ARG A 442 21.69 18.10 -19.66
C ARG A 442 21.59 18.66 -18.26
N THR A 443 22.73 19.00 -17.68
CA THR A 443 22.77 19.72 -16.41
C THR A 443 22.17 21.12 -16.59
N GLU A 444 21.27 21.48 -15.68
CA GLU A 444 20.65 22.80 -15.61
C GLU A 444 21.31 23.63 -14.49
N MET A 445 21.50 24.93 -14.75
CA MET A 445 22.06 25.89 -13.80
C MET A 445 21.03 26.98 -13.52
N PHE A 446 20.96 27.46 -12.28
CA PHE A 446 20.10 28.59 -11.91
C PHE A 446 20.78 29.44 -10.85
N TYR A 447 20.93 30.75 -11.11
CA TYR A 447 21.71 31.67 -10.26
C TYR A 447 23.09 31.13 -9.81
N GLY A 448 23.78 30.41 -10.70
CA GLY A 448 25.10 29.81 -10.42
C GLY A 448 25.06 28.47 -9.68
N GLU A 449 23.89 27.99 -9.26
CA GLU A 449 23.72 26.69 -8.62
C GLU A 449 23.55 25.59 -9.66
N ASN A 450 24.22 24.45 -9.43
CA ASN A 450 23.99 23.23 -10.19
C ASN A 450 22.66 22.59 -9.77
N ARG A 451 21.63 22.77 -10.60
CA ARG A 451 20.27 22.25 -10.37
C ARG A 451 20.08 20.83 -10.90
N GLY A 452 21.14 20.19 -11.37
CA GLY A 452 21.17 18.78 -11.78
C GLY A 452 20.70 18.57 -13.21
N ASN A 453 20.85 17.32 -13.67
CA ASN A 453 20.28 16.86 -14.93
C ASN A 453 19.04 16.03 -14.61
N VAL A 454 17.87 16.64 -14.77
CA VAL A 454 16.58 16.04 -14.35
C VAL A 454 16.26 14.77 -15.13
N VAL A 455 16.58 14.68 -16.42
CA VAL A 455 16.36 13.47 -17.24
C VAL A 455 17.27 12.34 -16.79
N ARG A 456 18.56 12.63 -16.58
CA ARG A 456 19.53 11.64 -16.11
C ARG A 456 19.12 11.09 -14.75
N PHE A 457 18.77 11.95 -13.79
CA PHE A 457 18.36 11.51 -12.46
C PHE A 457 17.05 10.71 -12.50
N ALA A 458 16.01 11.22 -13.16
CA ALA A 458 14.70 10.56 -13.19
C ALA A 458 14.78 9.16 -13.84
N ARG A 459 15.42 9.05 -15.01
CA ARG A 459 15.59 7.74 -15.68
C ARG A 459 16.49 6.80 -14.87
N PHE A 460 17.55 7.32 -14.25
CA PHE A 460 18.40 6.53 -13.35
C PHE A 460 17.62 6.00 -12.14
N ALA A 461 16.77 6.82 -11.53
CA ALA A 461 15.94 6.40 -10.40
C ALA A 461 14.96 5.28 -10.81
N ILE A 462 14.32 5.40 -11.98
CA ILE A 462 13.50 4.32 -12.54
C ILE A 462 14.33 3.04 -12.76
N ASP A 463 15.53 3.17 -13.35
CA ASP A 463 16.44 2.04 -13.56
C ASP A 463 16.89 1.36 -12.27
N ALA A 464 16.99 2.12 -11.17
CA ALA A 464 17.30 1.61 -9.85
C ALA A 464 16.10 0.95 -9.14
N GLY A 465 14.88 1.10 -9.67
CA GLY A 465 13.67 0.46 -9.14
C GLY A 465 12.55 1.40 -8.70
N ALA A 466 12.65 2.71 -8.97
CA ALA A 466 11.52 3.62 -8.77
C ALA A 466 10.40 3.34 -9.80
N ASP A 467 9.16 3.60 -9.40
CA ASP A 467 7.96 3.31 -10.20
C ASP A 467 7.24 4.59 -10.66
N LEU A 468 7.42 5.70 -9.94
CA LEU A 468 6.86 7.02 -10.26
C LEU A 468 7.84 8.13 -9.84
N ILE A 469 8.08 9.09 -10.73
CA ILE A 469 8.86 10.30 -10.42
C ILE A 469 7.97 11.53 -10.42
N LEU A 470 7.99 12.29 -9.32
CA LEU A 470 7.27 13.55 -9.14
C LEU A 470 8.27 14.71 -9.00
N GLY A 471 8.35 15.56 -10.02
CA GLY A 471 9.30 16.67 -10.10
C GLY A 471 8.75 18.01 -9.60
N HIS A 472 9.63 18.83 -9.03
CA HIS A 472 9.39 20.12 -8.39
C HIS A 472 10.56 21.09 -8.58
N GLY A 473 10.36 22.38 -8.29
CA GLY A 473 11.45 23.38 -8.26
C GLY A 473 11.51 24.34 -9.44
N PRO A 474 11.25 23.94 -10.70
CA PRO A 474 11.25 24.88 -11.82
C PRO A 474 10.20 26.00 -11.72
N HIS A 475 9.23 25.90 -10.79
CA HIS A 475 8.11 26.81 -10.62
C HIS A 475 7.27 27.03 -11.90
N ILE A 476 7.33 26.05 -12.81
CA ILE A 476 6.55 25.98 -14.04
C ILE A 476 6.28 24.51 -14.35
N THR A 477 5.09 24.18 -14.82
CA THR A 477 4.79 22.81 -15.27
C THR A 477 5.70 22.43 -16.44
N ARG A 478 6.14 21.16 -16.47
CA ARG A 478 6.99 20.63 -17.53
C ARG A 478 6.41 19.34 -18.10
N ALA A 479 7.04 18.85 -19.16
CA ALA A 479 6.66 17.64 -19.87
C ALA A 479 6.51 16.41 -18.96
N LEU A 480 5.66 15.48 -19.40
CA LEU A 480 5.56 14.13 -18.88
C LEU A 480 6.33 13.17 -19.80
N GLU A 481 6.84 12.07 -19.25
CA GLU A 481 7.48 11.00 -20.02
C GLU A 481 7.03 9.64 -19.47
N LEU A 482 6.74 8.69 -20.36
CA LEU A 482 6.65 7.28 -19.97
C LEU A 482 7.96 6.58 -20.33
N TYR A 483 8.75 6.26 -19.31
CA TYR A 483 10.04 5.60 -19.44
C TYR A 483 9.97 4.19 -18.84
N LYS A 484 10.17 3.16 -19.67
CA LYS A 484 10.09 1.73 -19.25
C LYS A 484 8.76 1.38 -18.55
N GLY A 485 7.65 1.96 -19.00
CA GLY A 485 6.33 1.75 -18.42
C GLY A 485 6.08 2.54 -17.12
N LYS A 486 7.01 3.41 -16.71
CA LYS A 486 6.93 4.22 -15.49
C LYS A 486 6.74 5.69 -15.84
N LEU A 487 5.83 6.37 -15.14
CA LEU A 487 5.55 7.79 -15.40
C LEU A 487 6.61 8.67 -14.72
N ILE A 488 7.09 9.67 -15.47
CA ILE A 488 7.94 10.74 -14.97
C ILE A 488 7.22 12.06 -15.22
N ALA A 489 6.92 12.79 -14.15
CA ALA A 489 6.50 14.18 -14.22
C ALA A 489 7.70 15.08 -13.90
N TYR A 490 8.25 15.79 -14.88
CA TYR A 490 9.50 16.54 -14.68
C TYR A 490 9.32 17.81 -13.84
N SER A 491 8.13 18.41 -13.84
CA SER A 491 7.75 19.43 -12.87
C SER A 491 6.24 19.58 -12.83
N LEU A 492 5.68 19.57 -11.62
CA LEU A 492 4.27 19.85 -11.37
C LEU A 492 3.97 21.36 -11.25
N GLY A 493 4.98 22.23 -11.39
CA GLY A 493 4.83 23.68 -11.27
C GLY A 493 4.39 24.13 -9.87
N ASN A 494 3.86 25.36 -9.78
CA ASN A 494 3.34 25.90 -8.52
C ASN A 494 1.89 25.46 -8.32
N PHE A 495 1.54 24.99 -7.13
CA PHE A 495 0.15 24.68 -6.77
C PHE A 495 -0.48 25.76 -5.90
N ILE A 496 0.26 26.29 -4.92
CA ILE A 496 -0.14 27.46 -4.14
C ILE A 496 1.08 28.37 -4.04
N GLY A 497 0.90 29.64 -4.39
CA GLY A 497 1.97 30.64 -4.37
C GLY A 497 1.54 31.94 -3.70
N TYR A 498 0.73 31.85 -2.63
CA TYR A 498 -0.08 32.97 -2.14
C TYR A 498 0.76 34.23 -1.87
N ARG A 499 0.61 35.24 -2.75
CA ARG A 499 1.33 36.53 -2.72
C ARG A 499 2.87 36.39 -2.60
N SER A 500 3.41 35.25 -3.00
CA SER A 500 4.81 34.87 -2.78
C SER A 500 5.50 34.41 -4.06
N LEU A 501 4.77 33.73 -4.95
CA LEU A 501 5.30 33.25 -6.23
C LEU A 501 4.65 34.00 -7.40
N SER A 502 5.37 34.10 -8.52
CA SER A 502 4.86 34.74 -9.73
C SER A 502 3.78 33.89 -10.39
N THR A 503 2.70 34.53 -10.82
CA THR A 503 1.61 33.92 -11.60
C THR A 503 1.50 34.55 -12.99
N ALA A 504 2.58 35.15 -13.48
CA ALA A 504 2.59 35.82 -14.78
C ALA A 504 2.64 34.81 -15.94
N GLY A 505 1.69 34.91 -16.86
CA GLY A 505 1.67 34.09 -18.08
C GLY A 505 1.71 32.59 -17.79
N GLN A 506 2.71 31.91 -18.36
CA GLN A 506 2.88 30.46 -18.26
C GLN A 506 3.16 29.97 -16.82
N LEU A 507 3.62 30.86 -15.93
CA LEU A 507 3.84 30.54 -14.50
C LEU A 507 2.54 30.38 -13.72
N SER A 508 1.39 30.78 -14.29
CA SER A 508 0.08 30.51 -13.69
C SER A 508 -0.44 29.09 -13.96
N TYR A 509 0.11 28.37 -14.94
CA TYR A 509 -0.33 27.02 -15.23
C TYR A 509 0.13 26.04 -14.15
N SER A 510 -0.79 25.20 -13.72
CA SER A 510 -0.63 24.20 -12.67
C SER A 510 -1.46 22.97 -13.02
N LEU A 511 -1.45 21.97 -12.16
CA LEU A 511 -2.28 20.78 -12.28
C LEU A 511 -2.48 20.11 -10.93
N ILE A 512 -3.53 19.28 -10.87
CA ILE A 512 -3.54 18.10 -10.00
C ILE A 512 -3.31 16.92 -10.93
N LEU A 513 -2.20 16.20 -10.74
CA LEU A 513 -1.88 15.00 -11.51
C LEU A 513 -2.46 13.79 -10.79
N GLU A 514 -3.40 13.09 -11.44
CA GLU A 514 -3.87 11.78 -11.01
C GLU A 514 -3.15 10.68 -11.79
N VAL A 515 -2.66 9.67 -11.09
CA VAL A 515 -1.88 8.56 -11.66
C VAL A 515 -2.40 7.25 -11.10
N GLU A 516 -2.75 6.31 -11.97
CA GLU A 516 -3.05 4.94 -11.61
C GLU A 516 -1.86 4.05 -11.94
N LEU A 517 -1.38 3.31 -10.94
CA LEU A 517 -0.28 2.35 -11.06
C LEU A 517 -0.77 0.94 -10.80
N ASP A 518 -0.37 -0.03 -11.62
CA ASP A 518 -0.55 -1.45 -11.28
C ASP A 518 0.38 -1.85 -10.13
N LEU A 519 0.21 -3.06 -9.60
CA LEU A 519 1.02 -3.56 -8.48
C LEU A 519 2.49 -3.86 -8.86
N GLU A 520 2.83 -3.85 -10.14
CA GLU A 520 4.21 -3.87 -10.59
C GLU A 520 4.78 -2.46 -10.79
N GLY A 521 4.00 -1.44 -10.45
CA GLY A 521 4.31 -0.02 -10.54
C GLY A 521 4.24 0.53 -11.96
N ASN A 522 3.65 -0.17 -12.93
CA ASN A 522 3.51 0.37 -14.29
C ASN A 522 2.37 1.38 -14.31
N PHE A 523 2.56 2.44 -15.08
CA PHE A 523 1.51 3.39 -15.39
C PHE A 523 0.38 2.69 -16.16
N VAL A 524 -0.85 2.80 -15.65
CA VAL A 524 -2.07 2.25 -16.26
C VAL A 524 -2.83 3.36 -16.98
N SER A 525 -3.14 4.42 -16.23
CA SER A 525 -3.92 5.57 -16.67
C SER A 525 -3.56 6.79 -15.84
N GLY A 526 -3.93 7.98 -16.29
CA GLY A 526 -3.79 9.20 -15.50
C GLY A 526 -4.65 10.33 -16.01
N GLN A 527 -4.70 11.42 -15.25
CA GLN A 527 -5.44 12.62 -15.62
C GLN A 527 -4.67 13.87 -15.17
N ILE A 528 -4.59 14.86 -16.05
CA ILE A 528 -4.25 16.24 -15.71
C ILE A 528 -5.56 16.96 -15.42
N ILE A 529 -5.86 17.15 -14.15
CA ILE A 529 -6.96 18.04 -13.76
C ILE A 529 -6.43 19.47 -13.91
N PRO A 530 -7.02 20.28 -14.79
CA PRO A 530 -6.44 21.55 -15.20
C PRO A 530 -6.56 22.58 -14.08
N VAL A 531 -5.43 23.17 -13.67
CA VAL A 531 -5.39 24.21 -12.62
C VAL A 531 -4.67 25.44 -13.13
N ARG A 532 -5.19 26.61 -12.73
CA ARG A 532 -4.55 27.89 -12.95
C ARG A 532 -4.55 28.73 -11.69
N LEU A 533 -3.39 29.29 -11.36
CA LEU A 533 -3.25 30.21 -10.24
C LEU A 533 -3.84 31.57 -10.61
N ASP A 534 -4.69 32.10 -9.74
CA ASP A 534 -5.18 33.47 -9.85
C ASP A 534 -4.06 34.50 -9.54
N ARG A 535 -4.35 35.79 -9.67
CA ARG A 535 -3.35 36.86 -9.42
C ARG A 535 -2.78 36.87 -7.99
N LYS A 536 -3.43 36.21 -7.05
CA LYS A 536 -2.94 36.07 -5.68
C LYS A 536 -2.13 34.80 -5.48
N GLY A 537 -2.08 33.89 -6.45
CA GLY A 537 -1.43 32.58 -6.30
C GLY A 537 -2.35 31.52 -5.69
N ILE A 538 -3.67 31.69 -5.75
CA ILE A 538 -4.64 30.69 -5.29
C ILE A 538 -5.06 29.82 -6.49
N PRO A 539 -5.03 28.48 -6.37
CA PRO A 539 -5.43 27.58 -7.45
C PRO A 539 -6.93 27.65 -7.73
N ARG A 540 -7.27 27.67 -9.02
CA ARG A 540 -8.63 27.56 -9.57
C ARG A 540 -8.63 26.51 -10.67
N ILE A 541 -9.76 25.87 -10.90
CA ILE A 541 -9.90 24.98 -12.06
C ILE A 541 -9.80 25.82 -13.34
N ASP A 542 -8.91 25.39 -14.23
CA ASP A 542 -8.69 26.02 -15.52
C ASP A 542 -9.68 25.47 -16.55
N THR A 543 -10.84 26.12 -16.63
CA THR A 543 -11.93 25.74 -17.54
C THR A 543 -11.59 25.91 -19.02
N GLN A 544 -10.46 26.54 -19.34
CA GLN A 544 -9.95 26.69 -20.71
C GLN A 544 -8.95 25.60 -21.08
N TYR A 545 -8.59 24.69 -20.15
CA TYR A 545 -7.63 23.61 -20.39
C TYR A 545 -6.25 24.08 -20.89
N GLY A 546 -5.89 25.35 -20.65
CA GLY A 546 -4.63 25.91 -21.11
C GLY A 546 -3.41 25.25 -20.48
N SER A 547 -3.54 24.80 -19.22
CA SER A 547 -2.54 23.96 -18.55
C SER A 547 -2.34 22.59 -19.22
N VAL A 548 -3.42 21.94 -19.64
CA VAL A 548 -3.39 20.65 -20.37
C VAL A 548 -2.71 20.83 -21.72
N ASP A 549 -3.12 21.82 -22.51
CA ASP A 549 -2.51 22.11 -23.81
C ASP A 549 -1.02 22.42 -23.68
N PHE A 550 -0.64 23.21 -22.67
CA PHE A 550 0.75 23.57 -22.41
C PHE A 550 1.61 22.34 -22.10
N ILE A 551 1.17 21.47 -21.19
CA ILE A 551 1.89 20.25 -20.81
C ILE A 551 1.90 19.23 -21.96
N GLY A 552 0.79 19.08 -22.68
CA GLY A 552 0.68 18.21 -23.85
C GLY A 552 1.65 18.61 -24.97
N ASN A 553 1.79 19.92 -25.24
CA ASN A 553 2.73 20.43 -26.22
C ASN A 553 4.18 20.23 -25.79
N LEU A 554 4.52 20.49 -24.52
CA LEU A 554 5.86 20.22 -23.99
C LEU A 554 6.20 18.72 -24.02
N THR A 555 5.24 17.87 -23.68
CA THR A 555 5.40 16.40 -23.73
C THR A 555 5.73 15.92 -25.14
N LYS A 556 4.99 16.41 -26.15
CA LYS A 556 5.24 16.10 -27.56
C LYS A 556 6.59 16.66 -28.06
N SER A 557 6.97 17.86 -27.64
CA SER A 557 8.21 18.50 -28.10
C SER A 557 9.47 17.93 -27.45
N ASP A 558 9.42 17.67 -26.14
CA ASP A 558 10.59 17.30 -25.35
C ASP A 558 10.84 15.80 -25.38
N PHE A 559 9.77 14.99 -25.50
CA PHE A 559 9.82 13.53 -25.54
C PHE A 559 8.98 12.97 -26.70
N PRO A 560 9.32 13.24 -27.97
CA PRO A 560 8.53 12.81 -29.13
C PRO A 560 8.39 11.28 -29.28
N GLN A 561 9.23 10.51 -28.58
CA GLN A 561 9.20 9.04 -28.56
C GLN A 561 8.38 8.47 -27.40
N THR A 562 7.86 9.32 -26.50
CA THR A 562 6.98 8.87 -25.42
C THR A 562 5.70 8.30 -26.04
N PRO A 563 5.23 7.12 -25.60
CA PRO A 563 3.95 6.59 -26.06
C PRO A 563 2.75 7.27 -25.39
N LEU A 564 2.96 8.25 -24.50
CA LEU A 564 1.87 8.97 -23.83
C LEU A 564 1.06 9.80 -24.84
N ILE A 565 -0.25 9.70 -24.71
CA ILE A 565 -1.23 10.58 -25.33
C ILE A 565 -1.88 11.36 -24.21
N ILE A 566 -1.89 12.68 -24.32
CA ILE A 566 -2.64 13.58 -23.47
C ILE A 566 -3.72 14.19 -24.36
N ASP A 567 -4.97 13.89 -24.07
CA ASP A 567 -6.10 14.40 -24.85
C ASP A 567 -6.48 15.83 -24.44
N SER A 568 -7.48 16.40 -25.12
CA SER A 568 -7.95 17.77 -24.85
C SER A 568 -8.61 17.96 -23.48
N GLN A 569 -9.01 16.88 -22.81
CA GLN A 569 -9.63 16.91 -21.48
C GLN A 569 -8.62 16.57 -20.37
N GLY A 570 -7.37 16.33 -20.74
CA GLY A 570 -6.28 16.00 -19.82
C GLY A 570 -6.19 14.52 -19.48
N GLU A 571 -6.96 13.63 -20.12
CA GLU A 571 -6.77 12.18 -19.95
C GLU A 571 -5.41 11.76 -20.51
N ILE A 572 -4.67 11.00 -19.72
CA ILE A 572 -3.36 10.47 -20.05
C ILE A 572 -3.50 8.97 -20.31
N ALA A 573 -3.24 8.56 -21.55
CA ALA A 573 -3.28 7.16 -21.97
C ALA A 573 -1.99 6.74 -22.66
N ILE A 574 -1.78 5.42 -22.78
CA ILE A 574 -0.68 4.85 -23.56
C ILE A 574 -1.19 4.55 -24.97
N LYS A 575 -0.49 5.04 -25.99
CA LYS A 575 -0.79 4.72 -27.39
C LYS A 575 -0.76 3.19 -27.60
N PRO A 576 -1.80 2.59 -28.20
CA PRO A 576 -1.77 1.17 -28.54
C PRO A 576 -0.57 0.88 -29.46
N GLN A 577 0.19 -0.17 -29.14
CA GLN A 577 1.21 -0.66 -30.07
C GLN A 577 0.47 -1.29 -31.26
N GLY A 578 0.65 -0.68 -32.44
CA GLY A 578 0.06 -1.14 -33.69
C GLY A 578 0.75 -2.36 -34.29
#